data_AF-A0A0G0ZBI4-F1
#
_entry.id   AF-A0A0G0ZBI4-F1
#
_cell.length_a   1.000
_cell.length_b   1.000
_cell.length_c   1.000
_cell.angle_alpha   90.00
_cell.angle_beta   90.00
_cell.angle_gamma   90.00
#
_symmetry.space_group_name_H-M   'P 1'
#
loop_
_entity.id
_entity.type
_entity.pdbx_description
1 polymer ?
#
loop_
_entity_poly.entity_id
_entity_poly.type
_entity_poly.pdbx_seq_one_letter_code
_entity_poly.pdbx_strand_id
1 'polypeptide(L)' 'MNFILIGKGSYASVKNYLNDILNWKRIITVDSLDLVQEGGTVSGILRMTVKGTAYYEP' A
#
# COMPACT_ATOMS: atom_id res chain seq x y z
N MET A 1 8.35 12.31 7.65
CA MET A 1 8.24 11.11 8.51
C MET A 1 8.08 9.90 7.62
N ASN A 2 8.99 8.93 7.70
CA ASN A 2 8.96 7.76 6.82
C ASN A 2 7.97 6.72 7.35
N PHE A 3 7.23 6.07 6.46
CA PHE A 3 6.28 5.02 6.81
C PHE A 3 6.47 3.78 5.95
N ILE A 4 6.10 2.64 6.53
CA ILE A 4 6.03 1.35 5.85
C ILE A 4 4.67 0.74 6.21
N LEU A 5 3.86 0.44 5.19
CA LEU A 5 2.55 -0.18 5.33
C LEU A 5 2.59 -1.55 4.65
N ILE A 6 2.19 -2.58 5.37
CA ILE A 6 2.10 -3.95 4.84
C ILE A 6 0.65 -4.41 5.01
N GLY A 7 0.02 -4.76 3.90
CA GLY A 7 -1.36 -5.25 3.86
C GLY A 7 -1.45 -6.57 3.11
N LYS A 8 -2.50 -7.35 3.38
CA LYS A 8 -2.83 -8.56 2.63
C LYS A 8 -4.31 -8.60 2.31
N GLY A 9 -4.67 -9.07 1.12
CA GLY A 9 -6.06 -9.20 0.72
C GLY A 9 -6.23 -9.49 -0.76
N SER A 10 -7.47 -9.51 -1.24
CA SER A 10 -7.72 -9.65 -2.68
C SER A 10 -7.16 -8.46 -3.46
N TYR A 11 -6.91 -8.61 -4.77
CA TYR A 11 -6.51 -7.48 -5.63
C TYR A 11 -7.45 -6.28 -5.51
N ALA A 12 -8.77 -6.51 -5.44
CA ALA A 12 -9.76 -5.45 -5.29
C ALA A 12 -9.61 -4.71 -3.94
N SER A 13 -9.38 -5.46 -2.85
CA SER A 13 -9.16 -4.88 -1.52
C SER A 13 -7.88 -4.07 -1.45
N VAL A 14 -6.78 -4.59 -2.03
CA VAL A 14 -5.48 -3.92 -2.08
C VAL A 14 -5.56 -2.62 -2.89
N LYS A 15 -6.23 -2.65 -4.05
CA LYS A 15 -6.48 -1.45 -4.87
C LYS A 15 -7.23 -0.38 -4.09
N ASN A 16 -8.32 -0.74 -3.42
CA ASN A 16 -9.12 0.22 -2.65
C ASN A 16 -8.30 0.83 -1.51
N TYR A 17 -7.56 0.01 -0.77
CA TYR A 17 -6.70 0.49 0.30
C TYR A 17 -5.59 1.43 -0.19
N LEU A 18 -4.98 1.15 -1.34
CA LEU A 18 -3.96 2.02 -1.93
C LEU A 18 -4.57 3.36 -2.40
N ASN A 19 -5.78 3.34 -2.97
CA ASN A 19 -6.52 4.55 -3.29
C ASN A 19 -6.83 5.39 -2.04
N ASP A 20 -7.21 4.77 -0.93
CA ASP A 20 -7.48 5.49 0.32
C ASP A 20 -6.23 6.18 0.87
N ILE A 21 -5.07 5.52 0.76
CA ILE A 21 -3.77 6.09 1.16
C ILE A 21 -3.41 7.28 0.28
N LEU A 22 -3.55 7.16 -1.04
CA LEU A 22 -3.20 8.24 -1.97
C LEU A 22 -4.12 9.46 -1.85
N ASN A 23 -5.39 9.26 -1.48
CA ASN A 23 -6.36 10.34 -1.26
C ASN A 23 -6.39 10.85 0.19
N TRP A 24 -5.37 10.51 1.00
CA TRP A 24 -5.30 10.99 2.37
C TRP A 24 -5.19 12.52 2.40
N LYS A 25 -5.73 13.15 3.46
CA LYS A 25 -5.65 14.61 3.71
C LYS A 25 -4.23 15.18 3.88
N ARG A 26 -3.17 14.40 3.64
CA ARG A 26 -1.77 14.79 3.87
C ARG A 26 -0.97 14.57 2.60
N ILE A 27 0.02 15.43 2.38
CA ILE A 27 0.98 15.24 1.31
C ILE A 27 1.85 14.04 1.68
N ILE A 28 1.81 13.02 0.84
CA ILE A 28 2.64 11.83 0.95
C ILE A 28 3.36 11.58 -0.38
N THR A 29 4.53 10.98 -0.30
CA THR A 29 5.24 10.44 -1.46
C THR A 29 5.39 8.94 -1.27
N VAL A 30 5.13 8.18 -2.32
CA VAL A 30 5.34 6.72 -2.33
C VAL A 30 6.68 6.46 -3.00
N ASP A 31 7.62 5.93 -2.22
CA ASP A 31 8.98 5.65 -2.67
C ASP A 31 9.10 4.24 -3.27
N SER A 32 8.32 3.28 -2.74
CA SER A 32 8.29 1.92 -3.27
C SER A 32 6.94 1.25 -3.03
N LEU A 33 6.47 0.50 -4.02
CA LEU A 33 5.30 -0.38 -3.96
C LEU A 33 5.72 -1.78 -4.43
N ASP A 34 5.49 -2.78 -3.59
CA ASP A 34 5.73 -4.20 -3.89
C ASP A 34 4.42 -4.99 -3.71
N LEU A 35 4.13 -5.87 -4.68
CA LEU A 35 2.96 -6.73 -4.69
C LEU A 35 3.42 -8.18 -4.92
N VAL A 36 3.27 -9.01 -3.89
CA VAL A 36 3.66 -10.42 -3.92
C VAL A 36 2.43 -11.29 -3.74
N GLN A 37 2.29 -12.33 -4.55
CA GLN A 37 1.24 -13.34 -4.33
C GLN A 37 1.52 -14.15 -3.06
N GLU A 38 0.51 -14.26 -2.19
CA GLU A 38 0.57 -15.13 -1.03
C GLU A 38 -0.07 -16.49 -1.36
N GLY A 39 0.78 -17.48 -1.63
CA GLY A 39 0.37 -18.87 -1.89
C GLY A 39 0.42 -19.29 -3.36
N GLY A 40 0.21 -20.59 -3.61
CA GLY A 40 0.27 -21.18 -4.96
C GLY A 40 -0.92 -20.79 -5.84
N THR A 41 -0.60 -20.44 -7.09
CA THR A 41 -1.31 -20.30 -8.39
C THR A 41 -2.81 -19.92 -8.45
N VAL A 42 -3.61 -20.15 -7.42
CA VAL A 42 -5.08 -19.98 -7.39
C VAL A 42 -5.53 -18.99 -6.30
N SER A 43 -4.69 -18.70 -5.31
CA SER A 43 -5.02 -17.72 -4.27
C SER A 43 -4.91 -16.30 -4.83
N GLY A 44 -6.05 -15.67 -5.14
CA GLY A 44 -6.15 -14.26 -5.53
C GLY A 44 -5.80 -13.28 -4.42
N ILE A 45 -5.10 -13.74 -3.36
CA ILE A 45 -4.63 -12.96 -2.23
C ILE A 45 -3.23 -12.44 -2.53
N LEU A 46 -3.09 -11.12 -2.42
CA LEU A 46 -1.85 -10.39 -2.61
C LEU A 46 -1.43 -9.78 -1.29
N ARG A 47 -0.13 -9.86 -1.02
CA ARG A 47 0.56 -9.06 -0.02
C ARG A 47 1.09 -7.80 -0.69
N MET A 48 0.72 -6.65 -0.16
CA MET A 48 1.20 -5.35 -0.60
C MET A 48 2.15 -4.79 0.45
N THR A 49 3.28 -4.24 0.01
CA THR A 49 4.18 -3.43 0.84
C THR A 49 4.35 -2.06 0.20
N VAL A 50 3.99 -1.00 0.93
CA VAL A 50 4.16 0.39 0.52
C VAL A 50 5.15 1.05 1.46
N LYS A 51 6.13 1.75 0.90
CA LYS A 51 7.05 2.61 1.66
C LYS A 51 6.96 4.01 1.10
N GLY A 52 7.01 4.98 1.99
CA GLY A 52 6.86 6.36 1.60
C GLY A 52 7.25 7.34 2.70
N THR A 53 7.10 8.61 2.36
CA THR A 53 7.36 9.73 3.26
C THR A 53 6.10 10.57 3.37
N ALA A 54 5.65 10.81 4.60
CA ALA A 54 4.58 11.75 4.91
C ALA A 54 5.18 13.09 5.34
N TYR A 55 4.61 14.18 4.81
CA TYR A 55 4.98 15.55 5.13
C TYR A 55 3.93 16.16 6.06
N TYR A 56 4.39 16.99 6.99
CA TYR A 56 3.53 17.81 7.83
C TYR A 56 3.86 19.28 7.54
N GLU A 57 2.86 20.16 7.61
CA GLU A 57 3.12 21.60 7.61
C GLU A 57 3.95 21.92 8.87
N PRO A 58 5.05 22.69 8.74
CA PRO A 58 5.94 22.99 9.86
C PRO A 58 5.23 23.62 11.06
#